data_AF-A0A527GDQ0-F1
#
_entry.id   AF-A0A527GDQ0-F1
#
_cell.length_a   1.000
_cell.length_b   1.000
_cell.length_c   1.000
_cell.angle_alpha   90.00
_cell.angle_beta   90.00
_cell.angle_gamma   90.00
#
_symmetry.space_group_name_H-M   'P 1'
#
loop_
_entity.id
_entity.type
_entity.pdbx_description
1 polymer ?
#
loop_
_entity_poly.entity_id
_entity_poly.type
_entity_poly.pdbx_seq_one_letter_code
_entity_poly.pdbx_strand_id
1 'polypeptide(L)' 'ISEPVLVGRAIVLTGSGPAFVSVIMRQDVARISMRRALQMAHIVSLDDPSVDRLVVSLARETR' A
#
# COMPACT_ATOMS: atom_id res chain seq x y z
N ILE A 1 3.21 13.39 6.92
CA ILE A 1 3.88 12.82 5.73
C ILE A 1 2.79 12.57 4.70
N SER A 2 2.93 13.09 3.47
CA SER A 2 1.96 12.83 2.39
C SER A 2 2.08 11.39 1.93
N GLU A 3 0.96 10.72 1.68
CA GLU A 3 0.97 9.40 1.03
C GLU A 3 1.58 9.51 -0.37
N PRO A 4 2.36 8.51 -0.82
CA PRO A 4 2.90 8.50 -2.17
C PRO A 4 1.78 8.32 -3.19
N VAL A 5 1.76 9.19 -4.20
CA VAL A 5 0.80 9.15 -5.31
C VAL A 5 1.54 9.06 -6.63
N LEU A 6 1.02 8.26 -7.56
CA LEU A 6 1.53 8.21 -8.93
C LEU A 6 0.66 9.11 -9.81
N VAL A 7 1.28 10.09 -10.45
CA VAL A 7 0.61 11.04 -11.35
C VAL A 7 0.97 10.70 -12.78
N GLY A 8 -0.01 10.67 -13.67
CA GLY A 8 0.24 10.31 -15.07
C GLY A 8 -0.95 10.53 -16.00
N ARG A 9 -0.86 9.95 -17.20
CA ARG A 9 -1.95 9.92 -18.18
C ARG A 9 -2.43 8.48 -18.34
N ALA A 10 -3.75 8.29 -18.29
CA ALA A 10 -4.39 7.01 -18.57
C ALA A 10 -5.22 7.10 -19.86
N ILE A 11 -5.38 5.97 -20.53
CA ILE A 11 -6.36 5.81 -21.61
C ILE A 11 -7.60 5.18 -21.01
N VAL A 12 -8.74 5.85 -21.11
CA VAL A 12 -10.05 5.35 -20.67
C VAL A 12 -10.87 5.01 -21.90
N LEU A 13 -11.44 3.81 -21.95
CA LEU A 13 -12.37 3.41 -22.99
C LEU A 13 -13.75 3.97 -22.66
N THR A 14 -14.31 4.79 -23.55
CA THR A 14 -15.63 5.40 -23.41
C THR A 14 -16.55 4.94 -24.54
N GLY A 15 -17.85 5.24 -24.43
CA GLY A 15 -18.82 4.93 -25.50
C GLY A 15 -18.52 5.59 -26.85
N SER A 16 -17.73 6.67 -26.86
CA SER A 16 -17.27 7.36 -28.08
C SER A 16 -15.85 6.99 -28.52
N GLY A 17 -15.17 6.07 -27.80
CA GLY A 17 -13.80 5.64 -28.08
C GLY A 17 -12.81 5.93 -26.95
N PRO A 18 -11.50 5.69 -27.17
CA PRO A 18 -10.46 5.91 -26.17
C PRO A 18 -10.21 7.40 -25.92
N ALA A 19 -10.08 7.79 -24.65
CA ALA A 19 -9.75 9.15 -24.24
C ALA A 19 -8.52 9.17 -23.32
N PHE A 20 -7.62 10.12 -23.53
CA PHE A 20 -6.49 10.38 -22.62
C PHE A 20 -6.93 11.31 -21.50
N VAL A 21 -6.75 10.89 -20.24
CA VAL A 21 -7.09 11.69 -19.06
C VAL A 21 -5.92 11.76 -18.10
N SER A 22 -5.75 12.91 -17.44
CA SER A 22 -4.82 13.04 -16.32
C SER A 22 -5.37 12.30 -15.11
N VAL A 23 -4.55 11.48 -14.48
CA VAL A 23 -4.94 10.69 -13.32
C VAL A 23 -3.96 10.88 -12.17
N ILE A 24 -4.53 10.84 -10.96
CA ILE A 24 -3.78 10.65 -9.73
C ILE A 24 -4.16 9.26 -9.23
N MET A 25 -3.21 8.33 -9.30
CA MET A 25 -3.38 6.98 -8.81
C MET A 25 -2.88 6.91 -7.38
N ARG A 26 -3.79 6.56 -6.46
CA ARG A 26 -3.43 6.21 -5.08
C ARG A 26 -3.39 4.70 -4.97
N GLN A 27 -2.35 4.19 -4.34
CA GLN A 27 -2.35 2.79 -3.92
C GLN A 27 -3.41 2.64 -2.84
N ASP A 28 -4.44 1.83 -3.09
CA ASP A 28 -5.42 1.51 -2.06
C ASP A 28 -4.76 0.64 -0.99
N VAL A 29 -4.48 1.25 0.16
CA VAL A 29 -3.89 0.58 1.32
C VAL A 29 -4.93 -0.01 2.26
N ALA A 30 -6.23 0.19 2.02
CA ALA A 30 -7.30 -0.24 2.93
C ALA A 30 -7.44 -1.76 3.05
N ARG A 31 -6.73 -2.54 2.22
CA ARG A 31 -6.78 -4.02 2.20
C ARG A 31 -5.40 -4.68 2.04
N ILE A 32 -4.33 -4.04 2.50
CA ILE A 32 -3.03 -4.71 2.53
C ILE A 32 -3.02 -5.78 3.63
N SER A 33 -2.58 -6.99 3.28
CA SER A 33 -2.40 -8.05 4.28
C SER A 33 -1.30 -7.64 5.26
N MET A 34 -1.33 -8.19 6.48
CA MET A 34 -0.31 -7.92 7.49
C MET A 34 1.11 -8.18 6.96
N ARG A 35 1.28 -9.26 6.18
CA ARG A 35 2.55 -9.57 5.51
C ARG A 35 3.02 -8.43 4.59
N ARG A 36 2.11 -7.88 3.77
CA ARG A 36 2.44 -6.80 2.83
C ARG A 36 2.72 -5.48 3.57
N ALA A 37 2.03 -5.22 4.67
CA ALA A 37 2.31 -4.08 5.54
C ALA A 37 3.71 -4.15 6.16
N LEU A 38 4.10 -5.32 6.70
CA LEU A 38 5.44 -5.55 7.24
C LEU A 38 6.52 -5.37 6.17
N GLN A 39 6.31 -5.87 4.95
CA GLN A 39 7.24 -5.68 3.82
C GLN A 39 7.39 -4.21 3.44
N MET A 40 6.30 -3.44 3.38
CA MET A 40 6.33 -2.01 3.10
C MET A 40 7.05 -1.21 4.20
N ALA A 41 7.00 -1.68 5.45
CA ALA A 41 7.73 -1.12 6.58
C ALA A 41 9.20 -1.60 6.67
N HIS A 42 9.67 -2.38 5.68
CA HIS A 42 11.00 -3.02 5.69
C HIS A 42 11.27 -3.92 6.92
N ILE A 43 10.21 -4.45 7.54
CA ILE A 43 10.32 -5.40 8.65
C ILE A 43 10.53 -6.80 8.06
N VAL A 44 11.76 -7.31 8.19
CA VAL A 44 12.16 -8.63 7.68
C VAL A 44 11.78 -9.74 8.65
N SER A 45 11.79 -9.47 9.96
CA SER A 45 11.43 -10.41 11.03
C SER A 45 10.70 -9.71 12.17
N LEU A 46 9.68 -10.36 12.75
CA LEU A 46 9.01 -9.89 13.98
C LEU A 46 9.83 -10.20 15.26
N ASP A 47 10.88 -11.00 15.14
CA ASP A 47 11.81 -11.27 16.24
C ASP A 47 12.99 -10.28 16.25
N ASP A 48 13.02 -9.33 15.30
CA ASP A 48 14.01 -8.27 15.29
C ASP A 48 13.81 -7.35 16.51
N PRO A 49 14.83 -7.19 17.38
CA PRO A 49 14.71 -6.40 18.60
C PRO A 49 14.50 -4.90 18.33
N SER A 50 14.74 -4.42 17.11
CA SER A 50 14.47 -3.03 16.70
C SER A 50 13.00 -2.76 16.39
N VAL A 51 12.18 -3.81 16.24
CA VAL A 51 10.74 -3.68 15.97
C VAL A 51 9.99 -3.50 17.29
N ASP A 52 9.09 -2.52 17.33
CA ASP A 52 8.32 -2.20 18.51
C ASP A 52 7.49 -3.42 19.00
N ARG A 53 7.57 -3.71 20.30
CA ARG A 53 6.87 -4.86 20.91
C ARG A 53 5.35 -4.81 20.74
N LEU A 54 4.76 -3.62 20.66
CA LEU A 54 3.33 -3.46 20.41
C LEU A 54 2.97 -3.93 19.00
N VAL A 55 3.80 -3.61 18.00
CA VAL A 55 3.63 -4.06 16.62
C VAL A 55 3.76 -5.59 16.55
N VAL A 56 4.76 -6.17 17.23
CA VAL A 56 4.94 -7.62 17.30
C VAL A 56 3.73 -8.30 17.94
N SER A 57 3.19 -7.74 19.02
CA SER A 57 2.03 -8.28 19.74
C SER A 57 0.78 -8.27 18.86
N LEU A 58 0.46 -7.12 18.26
CA LEU A 58 -0.68 -6.97 17.35
C LEU A 58 -0.59 -7.90 16.14
N ALA A 59 0.63 -8.12 15.61
CA ALA A 59 0.86 -9.02 14.48
C ALA A 59 0.63 -10.49 14.79
N ARG A 60 0.85 -10.92 16.04
CA ARG A 60 0.65 -12.30 16.47
C ARG A 60 -0.79 -12.60 16.85
N GLU A 61 -1.53 -11.61 17.31
CA GLU A 61 -2.94 -11.73 17.73
C GLU A 61 -3.91 -11.87 16.55
N THR A 62 -3.54 -11.34 15.38
CA THR A 62 -4.33 -11.43 14.13
C THR A 62 -4.10 -12.73 13.34
N ARG A 63 -3.38 -13.71 13.90
CA ARG A 63 -3.04 -14.99 13.26
C ARG A 63 -3.94 -16.12 13.73
#